data_AF-A0A4T0KRP7-F1
#
_entry.id   AF-A0A4T0KRP7-F1
#
_cell.length_a   1.000
_cell.length_b   1.000
_cell.length_c   1.000
_cell.angle_alpha   90.00
_cell.angle_beta   90.00
_cell.angle_gamma   90.00
#
_symmetry.space_group_name_H-M   'P 1'
#
loop_
_entity.id
_entity.type
_entity.pdbx_description
1 polymer ?
#
loop_
_entity_poly.entity_id
_entity_poly.type
_entity_poly.pdbx_seq_one_letter_code
_entity_poly.pdbx_strand_id
1 'polypeptide(L)'
;MNSAQLRPTKPIGGFRGGVLGFCVGFVAASMGGYMYLLEDYRKSNESIKWDIASVRNESLQLNDKFSRIDALEGDFDTLKSTLTEELSVKDTRTNSSIVGVFIRFYSAHSPTAITLLRTQRSKDVYTIIRAGY
;
A
#
# COMPACT_ATOMS: atom_id res chain seq x y z
N MET A 1 -20.21 -60.02 -81.45
CA MET A 1 -20.27 -59.67 -80.02
C MET A 1 -18.88 -59.30 -79.56
N ASN A 2 -18.59 -58.01 -79.34
CA ASN A 2 -17.55 -57.52 -78.43
C ASN A 2 -17.69 -56.00 -78.32
N SER A 3 -18.46 -55.57 -77.32
CA SER A 3 -18.63 -54.17 -76.92
C SER A 3 -17.33 -53.72 -76.26
N ALA A 4 -16.54 -52.92 -76.97
CA ALA A 4 -15.39 -52.22 -76.41
C ALA A 4 -15.86 -51.32 -75.27
N GLN A 5 -15.71 -51.82 -74.05
CA GLN A 5 -16.06 -51.16 -72.82
C GLN A 5 -15.07 -50.02 -72.57
N LEU A 6 -15.43 -48.80 -72.99
CA LEU A 6 -14.68 -47.59 -72.67
C LEU A 6 -14.75 -47.36 -71.15
N ARG A 7 -13.64 -47.64 -70.47
CA ARG A 7 -13.49 -47.45 -69.02
C ARG A 7 -13.59 -45.95 -68.70
N PRO A 8 -14.54 -45.49 -67.87
CA PRO A 8 -14.65 -44.08 -67.54
C PRO A 8 -13.42 -43.64 -66.73
N THR A 9 -12.60 -42.75 -67.29
CA THR A 9 -11.53 -42.09 -66.54
C THR A 9 -12.18 -41.13 -65.53
N LYS A 10 -11.98 -41.39 -64.23
CA LYS A 10 -12.55 -40.56 -63.17
C LYS A 10 -11.78 -39.24 -63.14
N PRO A 11 -12.45 -38.08 -63.28
CA PRO A 11 -11.76 -36.80 -63.28
C PRO A 11 -11.27 -36.46 -61.85
N ILE A 12 -10.03 -36.85 -61.55
CA ILE A 12 -9.30 -36.47 -60.33
C ILE A 12 -8.82 -35.00 -60.33
N GLY A 13 -9.26 -34.19 -61.30
CA GLY A 13 -8.79 -32.82 -61.52
C GLY A 13 -9.29 -31.79 -60.51
N GLY A 14 -10.56 -31.87 -60.09
CA GLY A 14 -11.16 -30.87 -59.19
C GLY A 14 -10.57 -30.89 -57.78
N PHE A 15 -10.28 -32.07 -57.24
CA PHE A 15 -9.70 -32.21 -55.90
C PHE A 15 -8.23 -31.76 -55.83
N ARG A 16 -7.44 -32.00 -56.90
CA ARG A 16 -6.05 -31.54 -56.97
C ARG A 16 -5.94 -30.02 -57.16
N GLY A 17 -6.86 -29.44 -57.93
CA GLY A 17 -6.98 -27.99 -58.07
C GLY A 17 -7.50 -27.31 -56.81
N GLY A 18 -8.43 -27.95 -56.09
CA GLY A 18 -8.95 -27.45 -54.82
C GLY A 18 -7.88 -27.38 -53.74
N VAL A 19 -7.03 -28.40 -53.59
CA VAL A 19 -5.93 -28.38 -52.59
C VAL A 19 -4.88 -27.32 -52.95
N LEU A 20 -4.47 -27.24 -54.22
CA LEU A 20 -3.51 -26.23 -54.65
C LEU A 20 -4.08 -24.81 -54.54
N GLY A 21 -5.32 -24.60 -54.97
CA GLY A 21 -6.03 -23.32 -54.84
C GLY A 21 -6.28 -22.94 -53.38
N PHE A 22 -6.56 -23.91 -52.51
CA PHE A 22 -6.67 -23.68 -51.07
C PHE A 22 -5.33 -23.26 -50.47
N CYS A 23 -4.23 -23.93 -50.80
CA CYS A 23 -2.91 -23.53 -50.31
C CYS A 23 -2.54 -22.12 -50.78
N VAL A 24 -2.74 -21.81 -52.07
CA VAL A 24 -2.46 -20.48 -52.62
C VAL A 24 -3.36 -19.41 -51.99
N GLY A 25 -4.66 -19.70 -51.84
CA GLY A 25 -5.61 -18.81 -51.18
C GLY A 25 -5.32 -18.61 -49.69
N PHE A 26 -4.91 -19.67 -48.98
CA PHE A 26 -4.54 -19.62 -47.57
C PHE A 26 -3.25 -18.82 -47.36
N VAL A 27 -2.24 -18.98 -48.22
CA VAL A 27 -1.02 -18.16 -48.17
C VAL A 27 -1.33 -16.70 -48.50
N ALA A 28 -2.15 -16.43 -49.52
CA ALA A 28 -2.56 -15.06 -49.86
C ALA A 28 -3.41 -14.40 -48.77
N ALA A 29 -4.33 -15.14 -48.15
CA ALA A 29 -5.14 -14.67 -47.03
C ALA A 29 -4.28 -14.50 -45.77
N SER A 30 -3.33 -15.39 -45.51
CA SER A 30 -2.37 -15.28 -44.40
C SER A 30 -1.42 -14.10 -44.60
N MET A 31 -0.97 -13.85 -45.83
CA MET A 31 -0.15 -12.68 -46.17
C MET A 31 -0.97 -11.39 -46.11
N GLY A 32 -2.21 -11.39 -46.59
CA GLY A 32 -3.13 -10.27 -46.46
C GLY A 32 -3.46 -9.95 -44.99
N GLY A 33 -3.69 -10.98 -44.19
CA GLY A 33 -3.83 -10.87 -42.74
C GLY A 33 -2.56 -10.32 -42.09
N TYR A 34 -1.37 -10.81 -42.48
CA TYR A 34 -0.09 -10.29 -41.99
C TYR A 34 0.06 -8.79 -42.29
N MET A 35 -0.30 -8.35 -43.50
CA MET A 35 -0.26 -6.94 -43.88
C MET A 35 -1.32 -6.11 -43.16
N TYR A 36 -2.52 -6.65 -42.92
CA TYR A 36 -3.58 -5.98 -42.18
C TYR A 36 -3.23 -5.82 -40.69
N LEU A 37 -2.66 -6.86 -40.07
CA LEU A 37 -2.14 -6.78 -38.71
C LEU A 37 -1.00 -5.76 -38.61
N LEU A 38 -0.17 -5.59 -39.64
CA LEU A 38 0.89 -4.57 -39.68
C LEU A 38 0.34 -3.14 -39.67
N GLU A 39 -0.77 -2.87 -40.36
CA GLU A 39 -1.42 -1.55 -40.36
C GLU A 39 -2.08 -1.24 -39.00
N ASP A 40 -2.76 -2.22 -38.40
CA ASP A 40 -3.33 -2.09 -37.05
C ASP A 40 -2.23 -1.98 -35.98
N TYR A 41 -1.10 -2.67 -36.14
CA TYR A 41 0.08 -2.50 -35.26
C TYR A 41 0.64 -1.08 -35.34
N ARG A 42 0.62 -0.46 -36.53
CA ARG A 42 1.08 0.92 -36.73
C ARG A 42 0.13 1.92 -36.08
N LYS A 43 -1.19 1.73 -36.21
CA LYS A 43 -2.23 2.56 -35.57
C LYS A 43 -2.22 2.43 -34.04
N SER A 44 -2.08 1.21 -33.52
CA SER A 44 -1.99 1.00 -32.06
C SER A 44 -0.67 1.52 -31.47
N ASN A 45 0.44 1.53 -32.22
CA ASN A 45 1.70 2.13 -31.75
C ASN A 45 1.71 3.67 -31.79
N GLU A 46 0.89 4.31 -32.61
CA GLU A 46 0.60 5.75 -32.46
C GLU A 46 -0.19 6.02 -31.18
N SER A 47 -1.07 5.11 -30.77
CA SER A 47 -1.80 5.18 -29.49
C SER A 47 -0.91 4.90 -28.27
N ILE A 48 0.05 3.96 -28.34
CA ILE A 48 0.99 3.68 -27.22
C ILE A 48 2.00 4.83 -27.01
N LYS A 49 2.33 5.59 -28.08
CA LYS A 49 3.15 6.81 -27.94
C LYS A 49 2.44 7.93 -27.18
N TRP A 50 1.11 7.96 -27.23
CA TRP A 50 0.29 8.93 -26.48
C TRP A 50 0.26 8.58 -24.98
N ASP A 51 0.25 7.30 -24.62
CA ASP A 51 0.23 6.83 -23.22
C ASP A 51 1.54 7.13 -22.45
N ILE A 52 2.70 7.14 -23.11
CA ILE A 52 3.97 7.45 -22.42
C ILE A 52 4.06 8.94 -22.06
N ALA A 53 3.42 9.81 -22.85
CA ALA A 53 3.41 11.26 -22.60
C ALA A 53 2.40 11.64 -21.50
N SER A 54 1.25 10.97 -21.43
CA SER A 54 0.23 11.18 -20.40
C SER A 54 0.67 10.63 -19.03
N VAL A 55 1.25 9.42 -18.98
CA VAL A 55 1.70 8.79 -17.73
C VAL A 55 2.91 9.50 -17.10
N ARG A 56 3.77 10.15 -17.91
CA ARG A 56 4.87 10.99 -17.40
C ARG A 56 4.35 12.22 -16.65
N ASN A 57 3.26 12.81 -17.11
CA ASN A 57 2.66 14.00 -16.50
C ASN A 57 1.91 13.67 -15.20
N GLU A 58 1.38 12.45 -15.09
CA GLU A 58 0.81 11.92 -13.84
C GLU A 58 1.91 11.54 -12.83
N SER A 59 3.04 10.99 -13.29
CA SER A 59 4.18 10.67 -12.42
C SER A 59 4.81 11.90 -11.74
N LEU A 60 4.85 13.05 -12.44
CA LEU A 60 5.29 14.32 -11.86
C LEU A 60 4.33 14.86 -10.79
N GLN A 61 3.01 14.64 -10.98
CA GLN A 61 2.00 15.02 -9.99
C GLN A 61 1.94 14.05 -8.79
N LEU A 62 2.34 12.78 -8.97
CA LEU A 62 2.46 11.82 -7.86
C LEU A 62 3.59 12.21 -6.89
N ASN A 63 4.70 12.78 -7.37
CA ASN A 63 5.78 13.29 -6.51
C ASN A 63 5.34 14.45 -5.59
N ASP A 64 4.44 15.33 -6.07
CA ASP A 64 3.86 16.40 -5.26
C ASP A 64 2.92 15.83 -4.17
N LYS A 65 2.23 14.74 -4.47
CA LYS A 65 1.40 14.02 -3.49
C LYS A 65 2.26 13.32 -2.42
N PHE A 66 3.42 12.76 -2.77
CA PHE A 66 4.36 12.20 -1.79
C PHE A 66 4.88 13.26 -0.82
N SER A 67 5.26 14.45 -1.32
CA SER A 67 5.68 15.58 -0.47
C SER A 67 4.61 16.00 0.57
N ARG A 68 3.33 15.99 0.15
CA ARG A 68 2.20 16.26 1.04
C ARG A 68 1.91 15.12 2.02
N ILE A 69 2.19 13.88 1.64
CA ILE A 69 2.05 12.70 2.51
C ILE A 69 3.13 12.72 3.60
N ASP A 70 4.38 13.03 3.24
CA ASP A 70 5.50 13.14 4.20
C ASP A 70 5.24 14.25 5.24
N ALA A 71 4.70 15.40 4.81
CA ALA A 71 4.29 16.46 5.70
C ALA A 71 3.14 16.05 6.63
N LEU A 72 2.16 15.29 6.12
CA LEU A 72 1.02 14.82 6.89
C LEU A 72 1.41 13.76 7.93
N GLU A 73 2.39 12.91 7.62
CA GLU A 73 2.97 11.95 8.56
C GLU A 73 3.75 12.66 9.68
N GLY A 74 4.50 13.72 9.36
CA GLY A 74 5.18 14.56 10.35
C GLY A 74 4.24 15.31 11.30
N ASP A 75 3.15 15.87 10.76
CA ASP A 75 2.10 16.51 11.57
C ASP A 75 1.38 15.47 12.46
N PHE A 76 1.12 14.26 11.94
CA PHE A 76 0.51 13.18 12.72
C PHE A 76 1.42 12.69 13.84
N ASP A 77 2.73 12.55 13.61
CA ASP A 77 3.70 12.17 14.65
C ASP A 77 3.84 13.25 15.72
N THR A 78 3.85 14.52 15.32
CA THR A 78 3.87 15.66 16.26
C THR A 78 2.58 15.70 17.08
N LEU A 79 1.44 15.46 16.45
CA LEU A 79 0.14 15.42 17.14
C LEU A 79 0.07 14.20 18.08
N LYS A 80 0.57 13.04 17.66
CA LYS A 80 0.64 11.82 18.48
C LYS A 80 1.58 11.99 19.67
N SER A 81 2.75 12.61 19.50
CA SER A 81 3.67 12.87 20.61
C SER A 81 3.10 13.90 21.57
N THR A 82 2.45 14.96 21.06
CA THR A 82 1.77 15.98 21.88
C THR A 82 0.61 15.38 22.66
N LEU A 83 -0.21 14.51 22.05
CA LEU A 83 -1.28 13.79 22.76
C LEU A 83 -0.71 12.83 23.82
N THR A 84 0.39 12.15 23.53
CA THR A 84 1.07 11.25 24.49
C THR A 84 1.67 12.04 25.66
N GLU A 85 2.23 13.23 25.39
CA GLU A 85 2.76 14.14 26.39
C GLU A 85 1.63 14.74 27.25
N GLU A 86 0.56 15.23 26.63
CA GLU A 86 -0.61 15.78 27.34
C GLU A 86 -1.31 14.73 28.21
N LEU A 87 -1.41 13.47 27.77
CA LEU A 87 -1.92 12.38 28.61
C LEU A 87 -0.99 12.09 29.80
N SER A 88 0.33 12.02 29.57
CA SER A 88 1.32 11.79 30.64
C SER A 88 1.37 12.93 31.66
N VAL A 89 1.36 14.19 31.18
CA VAL A 89 1.37 15.39 32.02
C VAL A 89 0.05 15.54 32.77
N LYS A 90 -1.08 15.25 32.14
CA LYS A 90 -2.39 15.37 32.80
C LYS A 90 -2.63 14.26 33.81
N ASP A 91 -2.21 13.02 33.55
CA ASP A 91 -2.34 11.93 34.53
C ASP A 91 -1.45 12.17 35.75
N THR A 92 -0.20 12.59 35.55
CA THR A 92 0.72 12.90 36.66
C THR A 92 0.30 14.15 37.44
N ARG A 93 -0.17 15.22 36.76
CA ARG A 93 -0.69 16.45 37.39
C ARG A 93 -2.01 16.22 38.12
N THR A 94 -2.90 15.40 37.55
CA THR A 94 -4.18 15.03 38.18
C THR A 94 -3.92 14.15 39.40
N ASN A 95 -3.04 13.15 39.30
CA ASN A 95 -2.64 12.30 40.42
C ASN A 95 -1.98 13.13 41.54
N SER A 96 -1.02 13.99 41.20
CA SER A 96 -0.37 14.90 42.17
C SER A 96 -1.38 15.84 42.86
N SER A 97 -2.36 16.36 42.11
CA SER A 97 -3.40 17.25 42.66
C SER A 97 -4.38 16.49 43.56
N ILE A 98 -4.80 15.27 43.17
CA ILE A 98 -5.69 14.41 43.97
C ILE A 98 -5.00 13.97 45.27
N VAL A 99 -3.75 13.51 45.19
CA VAL A 99 -2.96 13.12 46.36
C VAL A 99 -2.73 14.33 47.28
N GLY A 100 -2.44 15.51 46.72
CA GLY A 100 -2.30 16.74 47.47
C GLY A 100 -3.58 17.16 48.21
N VAL A 101 -4.74 17.08 47.54
CA VAL A 101 -6.05 17.36 48.15
C VAL A 101 -6.37 16.33 49.24
N PHE A 102 -6.12 15.04 49.00
CA PHE A 102 -6.31 14.00 49.99
C PHE A 102 -5.44 14.23 51.24
N ILE A 103 -4.16 14.55 51.05
CA ILE A 103 -3.26 14.87 52.17
C ILE A 103 -3.74 16.13 52.91
N ARG A 104 -4.16 17.19 52.20
CA ARG A 104 -4.71 18.38 52.85
C ARG A 104 -6.00 18.09 53.63
N PHE A 105 -6.89 17.25 53.10
CA PHE A 105 -8.13 16.85 53.76
C PHE A 105 -7.86 16.02 55.02
N TYR A 106 -6.98 15.02 54.93
CA TYR A 106 -6.56 14.22 56.09
C TYR A 106 -5.87 15.08 57.15
N SER A 107 -5.04 16.04 56.73
CA SER A 107 -4.38 16.97 57.64
C SER A 107 -5.35 17.88 58.37
N ALA A 108 -6.49 18.23 57.76
CA ALA A 108 -7.52 19.06 58.39
C ALA A 108 -8.33 18.27 59.44
N HIS A 109 -8.52 16.96 59.22
CA HIS A 109 -9.31 16.12 60.12
C HIS A 109 -8.49 15.51 61.28
N SER A 110 -7.19 15.22 61.09
CA SER A 110 -6.33 14.67 62.15
C SER A 110 -4.88 15.18 62.07
N PRO A 111 -4.54 16.28 62.77
CA PRO A 111 -3.23 16.92 62.65
C PRO A 111 -2.09 16.13 63.33
N THR A 112 -2.40 15.23 64.26
CA THR A 112 -1.41 14.48 65.05
C THR A 112 -0.79 13.32 64.27
N ALA A 113 -1.53 12.69 63.35
CA ALA A 113 -1.09 11.51 62.61
C ALA A 113 0.07 11.79 61.61
N ILE A 114 0.02 12.92 60.89
CA ILE A 114 1.05 13.29 59.89
C ILE A 114 2.39 13.61 60.57
N THR A 115 2.35 14.23 61.75
CA THR A 115 3.56 14.55 62.53
C THR A 115 4.25 13.26 63.01
N LEU A 116 3.48 12.23 63.34
CA LEU A 116 4.01 10.91 63.70
C LEU A 116 4.62 10.17 62.51
N LEU A 117 4.00 10.24 61.33
CA LEU A 117 4.58 9.66 60.11
C LEU A 117 5.88 10.37 59.69
N ARG A 118 5.96 11.70 59.88
CA ARG A 118 7.18 12.47 59.61
C ARG A 118 8.31 12.11 60.60
N THR A 119 8.02 11.95 61.89
CA THR A 119 9.04 11.58 62.89
C THR A 119 9.49 10.12 62.73
N GLN A 120 8.59 9.21 62.34
CA GLN A 120 8.95 7.81 62.05
C GLN A 120 9.81 7.69 60.79
N ARG A 121 9.41 8.33 59.68
CA ARG A 121 10.23 8.35 58.45
C ARG A 121 11.61 8.98 58.71
N SER A 122 11.68 10.00 59.56
CA SER A 122 12.95 10.64 59.94
C SER A 122 13.87 9.66 60.69
N LYS A 123 13.38 9.02 61.76
CA LYS A 123 14.17 8.06 62.56
C LYS A 123 14.71 6.88 61.72
N ASP A 124 13.90 6.40 60.78
CA ASP A 124 14.27 5.28 59.92
C ASP A 124 15.40 5.68 58.94
N VAL A 125 15.28 6.84 58.28
CA VAL A 125 16.33 7.36 57.38
C VAL A 125 17.65 7.62 58.13
N TYR A 126 17.61 8.19 59.32
CA TYR A 126 18.82 8.40 60.14
C TYR A 126 19.48 7.08 60.56
N THR A 127 18.72 6.00 60.71
CA THR A 127 19.26 4.67 61.04
C THR A 127 19.94 4.04 59.82
N ILE A 128 19.35 4.16 58.63
CA ILE A 128 19.93 3.63 57.38
C ILE A 128 21.23 4.37 57.02
N ILE A 129 21.27 5.71 57.18
CA ILE A 129 22.49 6.48 56.91
C ILE A 129 23.58 6.16 57.95
N ARG A 130 23.22 5.92 59.22
CA ARG A 130 24.18 5.54 60.26
C ARG A 130 24.73 4.11 60.10
N ALA A 131 24.01 3.23 59.40
CA ALA A 131 24.45 1.87 59.12
C ALA A 131 25.28 1.74 57.81
N GLY A 132 25.31 2.79 56.98
CA GLY A 132 26.03 2.84 55.71
C GLY A 132 27.39 3.56 55.75
N TYR A 133 27.86 3.96 56.93
CA TYR A 133 29.20 4.50 57.19
C TYR A 133 29.96 3.58 58.14
#